data_AF-A0AAX6DSN2-F1
#
_entry.id   AF-A0AAX6DSN2-F1
#
_cell.length_a   1.000
_cell.length_b   1.000
_cell.length_c   1.000
_cell.angle_alpha   90.00
_cell.angle_beta   90.00
_cell.angle_gamma   90.00
#
_symmetry.space_group_name_H-M   'P 1'
#
loop_
_entity.id
_entity.type
_entity.pdbx_description
1 polymer ?
#
loop_
_entity_poly.entity_id
_entity_poly.type
_entity_poly.pdbx_seq_one_letter_code
_entity_poly.pdbx_strand_id
1 'polypeptide(L)'
;MQSKTRVHADPCLENPDVDQFDRIPDSLLLLILNKLADVRCLGRCSAVSRRFSALVPLVHDVYVKIDRVVTVDGDPDDDASSSSSAKPRNLFSHFLKLMLFTLFKPFNNLRNNNNGGSKPLFPQVAHHSPAQVLKNFTQVRNLTIELPAGDVGTEEGVLLKWRAEFGSTLHSCVILGGTRIDRKPASSDQEPSLEDNGSMPESFYTNGGLKLRVVWTISSLIAASTRHHLLRPIIKDHPTLRSLVLTDADGQGTLVMGVEQLKEFREKPLSASASSNRTQVPASNMKLRYAPYLELPNGTGMQGATLVAIRPSCEGSSGSHTSRKETEAFVCGAFDGPYKAAVKALVKRRTYLLEMNGF
;
A
#
# COMPACT_ATOMS: atom_id res chain seq x y z
N MET A 1 17.02 62.57 37.95
CA MET A 1 17.83 61.37 37.62
C MET A 1 16.92 60.35 36.96
N GLN A 2 16.99 60.17 35.65
CA GLN A 2 16.44 58.98 34.99
C GLN A 2 17.44 58.58 33.90
N SER A 3 18.21 57.54 34.21
CA SER A 3 19.15 56.88 33.32
C SER A 3 18.37 56.21 32.18
N LYS A 4 18.54 56.73 30.96
CA LYS A 4 18.12 56.01 29.75
C LYS A 4 19.10 54.86 29.53
N THR A 5 18.73 53.67 29.99
CA THR A 5 19.43 52.43 29.69
C THR A 5 19.25 52.15 28.19
N ARG A 6 20.28 52.46 27.40
CA ARG A 6 20.34 52.12 25.98
C ARG A 6 20.61 50.63 25.91
N VAL A 7 19.58 49.83 25.61
CA VAL A 7 19.75 48.41 25.31
C VAL A 7 20.58 48.33 24.04
N HIS A 8 21.82 47.86 24.18
CA HIS A 8 22.69 47.56 23.05
C HIS A 8 22.18 46.24 22.47
N ALA A 9 21.45 46.30 21.36
CA ALA A 9 21.20 45.12 20.55
C ALA A 9 22.55 44.71 19.94
N ASP A 10 23.02 43.51 20.26
CA ASP A 10 24.16 42.88 19.61
C ASP A 10 23.92 42.90 18.10
N PRO A 11 24.85 43.41 17.28
CA PRO A 11 24.71 43.33 15.84
C PRO A 11 25.08 41.91 15.43
N CYS A 12 24.12 40.99 15.50
CA CYS A 12 24.23 39.75 14.75
C CYS A 12 24.30 40.12 13.26
N LEU A 13 25.52 40.24 12.76
CA LEU A 13 25.89 40.30 11.35
C LEU A 13 25.56 38.96 10.68
N GLU A 14 24.28 38.62 10.61
CA GLU A 14 23.82 37.64 9.63
C GLU A 14 23.48 38.43 8.38
N ASN A 15 24.40 38.43 7.41
CA ASN A 15 24.06 38.84 6.05
C ASN A 15 22.82 38.04 5.63
N PRO A 16 21.65 38.68 5.43
CA PRO A 16 20.41 37.97 5.12
C PRO A 16 20.43 37.28 3.75
N ASP A 17 21.47 37.55 2.94
CA ASP A 17 21.67 37.00 1.60
C ASP A 17 22.57 35.76 1.54
N VAL A 18 23.09 35.27 2.68
CA VAL A 18 23.93 34.05 2.68
C VAL A 18 23.04 32.83 2.89
N ASP A 19 22.98 31.95 1.88
CA ASP A 19 22.33 30.66 1.99
C ASP A 19 23.05 29.81 3.06
N GLN A 20 22.38 29.60 4.19
CA GLN A 20 22.94 28.82 5.29
C GLN A 20 23.14 27.34 4.91
N PHE A 21 22.46 26.84 3.87
CA PHE A 21 22.69 25.48 3.38
C PHE A 21 24.10 25.31 2.80
N ASP A 22 24.74 26.37 2.30
CA ASP A 22 26.12 26.30 1.78
C ASP A 22 27.14 25.96 2.88
N ARG A 23 26.81 26.20 4.15
CA ARG A 23 27.65 25.86 5.31
C ARG A 23 27.52 24.40 5.73
N ILE A 24 26.47 23.70 5.27
CA ILE A 24 26.18 22.33 5.65
C ILE A 24 26.93 21.38 4.70
N PRO A 25 27.63 20.35 5.17
CA PRO A 25 28.21 19.31 4.29
C PRO A 25 27.16 18.48 3.55
N ASP A 26 27.49 17.97 2.36
CA ASP A 26 26.58 17.16 1.53
C ASP A 26 26.01 15.94 2.25
N SER A 27 26.79 15.30 3.12
CA SER A 27 26.33 14.14 3.91
C SER A 27 25.17 14.48 4.85
N LEU A 28 25.21 15.66 5.48
CA LEU A 28 24.13 16.14 6.34
C LEU A 28 22.93 16.61 5.52
N LEU A 29 23.18 17.27 4.39
CA LEU A 29 22.11 17.67 3.49
C LEU A 29 21.35 16.46 2.93
N LEU A 30 22.06 15.40 2.55
CA LEU A 30 21.45 14.13 2.17
C LEU A 30 20.63 13.52 3.31
N LEU A 31 21.09 13.60 4.55
CA LEU A 31 20.32 13.13 5.70
C LEU A 31 19.01 13.91 5.85
N ILE A 32 19.03 15.23 5.66
CA ILE A 32 17.83 16.08 5.67
C ILE A 32 16.89 15.68 4.53
N LEU A 33 17.40 15.53 3.30
CA LEU A 33 16.59 15.12 2.15
C LEU A 33 15.95 13.75 2.35
N ASN A 34 16.67 12.79 2.94
CA ASN A 34 16.13 11.47 3.30
C ASN A 34 14.94 11.55 4.27
N LYS A 35 14.89 12.57 5.14
CA LYS A 35 13.74 12.76 6.04
C LYS A 35 12.48 13.29 5.35
N LEU A 36 12.60 13.89 4.17
CA LEU A 36 11.44 14.36 3.42
C LEU A 36 10.66 13.18 2.84
N ALA A 37 11.36 12.22 2.24
CA ALA A 37 10.86 11.02 1.55
C ALA A 37 9.83 11.25 0.40
N ASP A 38 8.84 12.15 0.56
CA ASP A 38 7.83 12.46 -0.44
C ASP A 38 8.49 12.97 -1.73
N VAL A 39 8.25 12.24 -2.80
CA VAL A 39 8.84 12.49 -4.12
C VAL A 39 8.49 13.85 -4.70
N ARG A 40 7.35 14.44 -4.33
CA ARG A 40 6.95 15.80 -4.74
C ARG A 40 7.75 16.85 -4.01
N CYS A 41 8.00 16.65 -2.71
CA CYS A 41 8.88 17.52 -1.93
C CYS A 41 10.31 17.43 -2.45
N LEU A 42 10.81 16.23 -2.70
CA LEU A 42 12.13 15.99 -3.29
C LEU A 42 12.27 16.62 -4.68
N GLY A 43 11.22 16.53 -5.52
CA GLY A 43 11.17 17.20 -6.81
C GLY A 43 11.27 18.73 -6.70
N ARG A 44 10.58 19.33 -5.72
CA ARG A 44 10.70 20.77 -5.42
C ARG A 44 12.11 21.12 -4.92
N CYS A 45 12.69 20.29 -4.05
CA CYS A 45 14.07 20.46 -3.58
C CYS A 45 15.08 20.46 -4.74
N SER A 46 14.89 19.59 -5.74
CA SER A 46 15.75 19.55 -6.93
C SER A 46 15.74 20.86 -7.73
N ALA A 47 14.68 21.67 -7.64
CA ALA A 47 14.57 22.95 -8.32
C ALA A 47 15.22 24.13 -7.56
N VAL A 48 15.63 23.93 -6.30
CA VAL A 48 16.19 25.00 -5.46
C VAL A 48 17.58 25.41 -5.92
N SER A 49 18.48 24.44 -6.15
CA SER A 49 19.85 24.71 -6.59
C SER A 49 20.46 23.50 -7.31
N ARG A 50 21.55 23.72 -8.04
CA ARG A 50 22.29 22.61 -8.69
C ARG A 50 22.78 21.56 -7.68
N ARG A 51 23.16 22.02 -6.48
CA ARG A 51 23.63 21.16 -5.39
C ARG A 51 22.52 20.24 -4.90
N PHE A 52 21.32 20.78 -4.64
CA PHE A 52 20.17 19.95 -4.27
C PHE A 52 19.77 19.01 -5.41
N SER A 53 19.77 19.50 -6.65
CA SER A 53 19.45 18.69 -7.83
C SER A 53 20.37 17.46 -7.99
N ALA A 54 21.66 17.60 -7.66
CA ALA A 54 22.62 16.50 -7.68
C ALA A 54 22.43 15.51 -6.52
N LEU A 55 21.99 15.97 -5.35
CA LEU A 55 21.85 15.15 -4.14
C LEU A 55 20.50 14.41 -4.06
N VAL A 56 19.41 14.98 -4.57
CA VAL A 56 18.07 14.36 -4.54
C VAL A 56 18.05 12.94 -5.14
N PRO A 57 18.69 12.65 -6.29
CA PRO A 57 18.81 11.29 -6.83
C PRO A 57 19.46 10.24 -5.92
N LEU A 58 20.21 10.68 -4.90
CA LEU A 58 21.00 9.83 -4.01
C LEU A 58 20.27 9.49 -2.70
N VAL A 59 19.03 9.95 -2.52
CA VAL A 59 18.24 9.58 -1.34
C VAL A 59 17.94 8.08 -1.33
N HIS A 60 17.90 7.53 -0.12
CA HIS A 60 17.60 6.15 0.17
C HIS A 60 16.10 5.93 0.41
N ASP A 61 15.41 6.90 1.00
CA ASP A 61 14.00 6.79 1.39
C ASP A 61 13.12 7.58 0.41
N VAL A 62 12.18 6.90 -0.24
CA VAL A 62 11.25 7.52 -1.19
C VAL A 62 9.82 7.08 -0.92
N TYR A 63 8.93 8.07 -0.87
CA TYR A 63 7.49 7.93 -0.71
C TYR A 63 6.78 8.50 -1.94
N VAL A 64 5.94 7.70 -2.58
CA VAL A 64 5.19 8.05 -3.78
C VAL A 64 3.71 7.94 -3.49
N LYS A 65 2.99 9.07 -3.49
CA LYS A 65 1.53 9.11 -3.35
C LYS A 65 0.86 9.26 -4.71
N ILE A 66 -0.12 8.40 -5.00
CA ILE A 66 -0.90 8.44 -6.24
C ILE A 66 -2.27 9.05 -5.94
N ASP A 67 -2.44 10.36 -6.17
CA ASP A 67 -3.63 11.09 -5.72
C ASP A 67 -4.86 10.95 -6.65
N ARG A 68 -4.72 10.86 -7.98
CA ARG A 68 -5.86 10.76 -8.93
C ARG A 68 -5.50 10.10 -10.27
N VAL A 69 -6.32 9.14 -10.70
CA VAL A 69 -6.39 8.68 -12.10
C VAL A 69 -7.42 9.56 -12.81
N VAL A 70 -6.97 10.58 -13.54
CA VAL A 70 -7.85 11.35 -14.43
C VAL A 70 -8.10 10.49 -15.67
N THR A 71 -9.35 10.12 -15.91
CA THR A 71 -9.78 9.56 -17.19
C THR A 71 -9.60 10.62 -18.26
N VAL A 72 -8.73 10.37 -19.24
CA VAL A 72 -8.82 11.02 -20.55
C VAL A 72 -9.95 10.33 -21.30
N ASP A 73 -11.17 10.57 -20.85
CA ASP A 73 -12.40 10.38 -21.60
C ASP A 73 -13.25 11.60 -21.21
N GLY A 74 -12.78 12.77 -21.63
CA GLY A 74 -13.60 13.97 -21.67
C GLY A 74 -14.37 13.94 -22.98
N ASP A 75 -15.62 13.47 -22.92
CA ASP A 75 -16.62 13.92 -23.88
C ASP A 75 -17.09 15.30 -23.37
N PRO A 76 -16.98 16.38 -24.14
CA PRO A 76 -17.19 17.74 -23.64
C PRO A 76 -18.66 18.16 -23.64
N ASP A 77 -19.59 17.24 -23.39
CA ASP A 77 -21.02 17.55 -23.25
C ASP A 77 -21.64 16.58 -22.23
N ASP A 78 -21.81 17.03 -20.98
CA ASP A 78 -22.92 16.64 -20.11
C ASP A 78 -22.81 17.41 -18.79
N ASP A 79 -23.17 18.70 -18.87
CA ASP A 79 -23.69 19.42 -17.72
C ASP A 79 -25.15 19.01 -17.48
N ALA A 80 -25.50 18.93 -16.19
CA ALA A 80 -26.84 18.84 -15.61
C ALA A 80 -27.49 17.45 -15.37
N SER A 81 -27.70 17.22 -14.06
CA SER A 81 -28.79 16.44 -13.43
C SER A 81 -28.69 14.91 -13.43
N SER A 82 -28.41 14.36 -12.24
CA SER A 82 -29.40 13.61 -11.44
C SER A 82 -28.72 12.74 -10.39
N SER A 83 -29.20 12.87 -9.16
CA SER A 83 -28.98 11.97 -8.04
C SER A 83 -29.66 10.62 -8.30
N SER A 84 -28.90 9.52 -8.40
CA SER A 84 -29.27 8.22 -7.83
C SER A 84 -28.20 7.15 -8.10
N SER A 85 -27.92 6.34 -7.07
CA SER A 85 -27.10 5.11 -7.10
C SER A 85 -25.63 5.29 -7.48
N ALA A 86 -24.80 5.57 -6.47
CA ALA A 86 -23.36 5.38 -6.55
C ALA A 86 -23.04 3.88 -6.73
N LYS A 87 -22.98 3.42 -7.99
CA LYS A 87 -22.41 2.11 -8.32
C LYS A 87 -20.92 2.12 -7.98
N PRO A 88 -20.37 1.09 -7.30
CA PRO A 88 -18.94 1.00 -7.04
C PRO A 88 -18.21 0.89 -8.38
N ARG A 89 -17.51 1.96 -8.77
CA ARG A 89 -16.72 2.00 -10.01
C ARG A 89 -15.51 1.09 -9.83
N ASN A 90 -15.32 0.14 -10.75
CA ASN A 90 -14.20 -0.81 -10.77
C ASN A 90 -12.86 -0.08 -11.02
N LEU A 91 -12.21 0.39 -9.95
CA LEU A 91 -10.93 1.11 -9.99
C LEU A 91 -9.75 0.25 -10.50
N PHE A 92 -9.86 -1.09 -10.44
CA PHE A 92 -8.93 -2.03 -11.09
C PHE A 92 -8.76 -1.77 -12.60
N SER A 93 -9.86 -1.43 -13.30
CA SER A 93 -9.82 -1.14 -14.73
C SER A 93 -9.05 0.15 -15.00
N HIS A 94 -9.16 1.15 -14.12
CA HIS A 94 -8.53 2.45 -14.29
C HIS A 94 -7.04 2.43 -13.96
N PHE A 95 -6.63 1.70 -12.92
CA PHE A 95 -5.21 1.50 -12.61
C PHE A 95 -4.49 0.71 -13.73
N LEU A 96 -5.18 -0.30 -14.29
CA LEU A 96 -4.68 -1.08 -15.41
C LEU A 96 -4.69 -0.28 -16.74
N LYS A 97 -5.72 0.54 -17.01
CA LYS A 97 -5.82 1.42 -18.19
C LYS A 97 -4.70 2.48 -18.16
N LEU A 98 -4.38 3.04 -16.99
CA LEU A 98 -3.26 3.97 -16.83
C LEU A 98 -1.91 3.37 -17.28
N MET A 99 -1.73 2.06 -17.10
CA MET A 99 -0.48 1.37 -17.42
C MET A 99 -0.48 0.69 -18.80
N LEU A 100 -1.63 0.26 -19.35
CA LEU A 100 -1.71 -0.23 -20.73
C LEU A 100 -1.33 0.86 -21.75
N PHE A 101 -1.63 2.14 -21.46
CA PHE A 101 -1.14 3.26 -22.29
C PHE A 101 0.39 3.37 -22.31
N THR A 102 1.09 2.85 -21.30
CA THR A 102 2.56 2.84 -21.24
C THR A 102 3.20 1.59 -21.87
N LEU A 103 2.45 0.50 -22.03
CA LEU A 103 2.95 -0.76 -22.60
C LEU A 103 2.74 -0.86 -24.12
N PHE A 104 1.81 -0.09 -24.72
CA PHE A 104 1.41 -0.24 -26.12
C PHE A 104 1.71 0.95 -27.07
N LYS A 105 2.64 1.85 -26.74
CA LYS A 105 3.14 2.81 -27.76
C LYS A 105 4.67 2.88 -27.84
N PRO A 106 5.28 2.17 -28.81
CA PRO A 106 6.57 2.54 -29.36
C PRO A 106 6.36 3.51 -30.56
N PHE A 107 7.16 4.59 -30.60
CA PHE A 107 7.36 5.57 -31.70
C PHE A 107 6.25 6.60 -32.03
N ASN A 108 6.53 7.89 -31.79
CA ASN A 108 7.00 8.89 -32.77
C ASN A 108 6.74 10.32 -32.25
N ASN A 109 7.78 11.15 -32.12
CA ASN A 109 7.90 12.33 -32.99
C ASN A 109 9.20 13.10 -32.72
N LEU A 110 10.08 13.01 -33.70
CA LEU A 110 11.02 14.04 -34.10
C LEU A 110 10.25 15.31 -34.47
N ARG A 111 10.55 16.46 -33.86
CA ARG A 111 10.26 17.81 -34.40
C ARG A 111 11.15 18.81 -33.67
N ASN A 112 12.37 18.99 -34.15
CA ASN A 112 12.79 20.08 -35.03
C ASN A 112 12.94 21.43 -34.31
N ASN A 113 14.20 21.86 -34.25
CA ASN A 113 14.66 23.21 -34.01
C ASN A 113 14.10 24.16 -35.06
N ASN A 114 13.22 25.10 -34.67
CA ASN A 114 13.22 26.50 -35.12
C ASN A 114 11.99 27.27 -34.61
N ASN A 115 12.29 28.45 -34.06
CA ASN A 115 11.46 29.66 -33.91
C ASN A 115 10.09 29.61 -33.18
N GLY A 116 10.07 30.37 -32.07
CA GLY A 116 9.04 31.38 -31.86
C GLY A 116 7.93 31.05 -30.85
N GLY A 117 8.02 31.67 -29.67
CA GLY A 117 6.84 32.06 -28.89
C GLY A 117 6.34 31.09 -27.81
N SER A 118 6.29 31.61 -26.58
CA SER A 118 5.62 31.05 -25.39
C SER A 118 6.15 29.73 -24.82
N LYS A 119 7.07 29.83 -23.85
CA LYS A 119 7.33 28.77 -22.88
C LYS A 119 6.09 28.62 -21.97
N PRO A 120 5.47 27.44 -21.83
CA PRO A 120 4.66 27.19 -20.66
C PRO A 120 5.60 26.91 -19.49
N LEU A 121 5.70 27.87 -18.57
CA LEU A 121 6.11 27.62 -17.19
C LEU A 121 5.09 26.64 -16.56
N PHE A 122 5.57 25.79 -15.65
CA PHE A 122 4.89 24.68 -14.93
C PHE A 122 5.00 23.29 -15.59
N PRO A 123 5.77 22.35 -14.99
CA PRO A 123 5.68 20.95 -15.36
C PRO A 123 4.31 20.43 -14.92
N GLN A 124 3.55 19.85 -15.84
CA GLN A 124 2.31 19.14 -15.54
C GLN A 124 2.64 17.88 -14.71
N VAL A 125 2.57 17.98 -13.38
CA VAL A 125 2.95 16.90 -12.43
C VAL A 125 1.84 15.82 -12.30
N ALA A 126 0.96 15.65 -13.28
CA ALA A 126 -0.22 14.79 -13.12
C ALA A 126 -0.16 13.45 -13.89
N HIS A 127 0.89 13.15 -14.66
CA HIS A 127 0.83 12.06 -15.66
C HIS A 127 2.02 11.09 -15.72
N HIS A 128 2.89 11.07 -14.70
CA HIS A 128 4.03 10.15 -14.71
C HIS A 128 3.74 8.90 -13.89
N SER A 129 3.94 7.72 -14.50
CA SER A 129 3.87 6.45 -13.79
C SER A 129 4.89 6.44 -12.64
N PRO A 130 4.65 5.69 -11.53
CA PRO A 130 5.63 5.59 -10.45
C PRO A 130 7.03 5.20 -10.93
N ALA A 131 7.13 4.30 -11.91
CA ALA A 131 8.42 3.92 -12.52
C ALA A 131 9.12 5.12 -13.20
N GLN A 132 8.37 5.98 -13.90
CA GLN A 132 8.94 7.16 -14.55
C GLN A 132 9.40 8.21 -13.54
N VAL A 133 8.66 8.41 -12.45
CA VAL A 133 9.05 9.31 -11.37
C VAL A 133 10.30 8.79 -10.66
N LEU A 134 10.38 7.48 -10.42
CA LEU A 134 11.48 6.85 -9.72
C LEU A 134 12.75 6.73 -10.55
N LYS A 135 12.67 6.76 -11.89
CA LYS A 135 13.82 6.58 -12.81
C LYS A 135 15.06 7.40 -12.48
N ASN A 136 14.89 8.62 -11.96
CA ASN A 136 16.01 9.50 -11.64
C ASN A 136 16.67 9.20 -10.29
N PHE A 137 16.05 8.37 -9.45
CA PHE A 137 16.58 7.99 -8.14
C PHE A 137 17.42 6.72 -8.25
N THR A 138 18.71 6.83 -7.96
CA THR A 138 19.67 5.74 -8.22
C THR A 138 19.98 4.92 -6.97
N GLN A 139 19.81 5.49 -5.79
CA GLN A 139 20.22 4.89 -4.51
C GLN A 139 19.04 4.49 -3.61
N VAL A 140 17.82 4.39 -4.14
CA VAL A 140 16.63 4.06 -3.34
C VAL A 140 16.80 2.71 -2.65
N ARG A 141 16.68 2.70 -1.32
CA ARG A 141 16.72 1.49 -0.47
C ARG A 141 15.34 1.14 0.06
N ASN A 142 14.56 2.15 0.44
CA ASN A 142 13.23 1.96 1.01
C ASN A 142 12.23 2.74 0.16
N LEU A 143 11.30 2.01 -0.45
CA LEU A 143 10.26 2.59 -1.30
C LEU A 143 8.89 2.31 -0.70
N THR A 144 8.10 3.37 -0.50
CA THR A 144 6.69 3.27 -0.14
C THR A 144 5.84 3.89 -1.23
N ILE A 145 4.88 3.15 -1.75
CA ILE A 145 3.91 3.61 -2.74
C ILE A 145 2.52 3.58 -2.10
N GLU A 146 1.86 4.72 -2.03
CA GLU A 146 0.48 4.84 -1.57
C GLU A 146 -0.46 4.97 -2.77
N LEU A 147 -1.34 3.98 -2.92
CA LEU A 147 -2.45 3.97 -3.87
C LEU A 147 -3.66 4.73 -3.32
N PRO A 148 -4.57 5.24 -4.17
CA PRO A 148 -5.87 5.73 -3.70
C PRO A 148 -6.64 4.63 -2.95
N ALA A 149 -7.73 5.01 -2.27
CA ALA A 149 -8.54 4.10 -1.44
C ALA A 149 -8.86 2.77 -2.14
N GLY A 150 -8.88 1.68 -1.38
CA GLY A 150 -8.77 0.32 -1.89
C GLY A 150 -9.87 -0.07 -2.89
N ASP A 151 -9.48 -0.82 -3.91
CA ASP A 151 -10.35 -1.26 -5.01
C ASP A 151 -11.39 -2.32 -4.59
N VAL A 152 -11.27 -2.93 -3.40
CA VAL A 152 -12.27 -3.92 -2.94
C VAL A 152 -13.44 -3.16 -2.34
N GLY A 153 -14.46 -2.92 -3.17
CA GLY A 153 -15.72 -2.31 -2.75
C GLY A 153 -16.29 -3.05 -1.54
N THR A 154 -16.35 -2.36 -0.41
CA THR A 154 -16.97 -2.85 0.82
C THR A 154 -18.25 -2.07 1.04
N GLU A 155 -19.31 -2.76 1.48
CA GLU A 155 -20.55 -2.10 1.89
C GLU A 155 -20.30 -1.24 3.14
N GLU A 156 -21.17 -0.26 3.38
CA GLU A 156 -21.01 0.64 4.52
C GLU A 156 -20.98 -0.13 5.85
N GLY A 157 -19.92 0.08 6.63
CA GLY A 157 -19.71 -0.60 7.92
C GLY A 157 -18.97 -1.94 7.82
N VAL A 158 -18.77 -2.50 6.63
CA VAL A 158 -17.90 -3.68 6.43
C VAL A 158 -16.44 -3.29 6.55
N LEU A 159 -15.69 -4.05 7.34
CA LEU A 159 -14.24 -3.92 7.40
C LEU A 159 -13.61 -5.04 6.57
N LEU A 160 -12.71 -4.68 5.67
CA LEU A 160 -11.79 -5.63 5.04
C LEU A 160 -10.39 -5.03 5.10
N LYS A 161 -9.44 -5.80 5.61
CA LYS A 161 -8.02 -5.47 5.61
C LYS A 161 -7.22 -6.69 5.20
N TRP A 162 -6.20 -6.51 4.37
CA TRP A 162 -5.31 -7.59 3.99
C TRP A 162 -3.86 -7.11 3.92
N ARG A 163 -2.95 -8.01 4.29
CA ARG A 163 -1.51 -7.83 4.15
C ARG A 163 -0.92 -9.05 3.45
N ALA A 164 -0.17 -8.82 2.38
CA ALA A 164 0.48 -9.88 1.62
C ALA A 164 1.98 -9.65 1.52
N GLU A 165 2.74 -10.73 1.65
CA GLU A 165 4.18 -10.77 1.42
C GLU A 165 4.44 -11.57 0.14
N PHE A 166 5.27 -11.02 -0.74
CA PHE A 166 5.64 -11.65 -2.01
C PHE A 166 7.15 -11.74 -2.12
N GLY A 167 7.67 -12.88 -2.55
CA GLY A 167 8.98 -13.04 -3.18
C GLY A 167 8.79 -13.06 -4.69
N SER A 168 9.24 -14.12 -5.37
CA SER A 168 8.87 -14.35 -6.79
C SER A 168 7.40 -14.70 -6.94
N THR A 169 6.82 -15.38 -5.94
CA THR A 169 5.40 -15.70 -5.83
C THR A 169 4.89 -15.27 -4.46
N LEU A 170 3.59 -15.47 -4.19
CA LEU A 170 3.01 -15.21 -2.87
C LEU A 170 3.77 -16.02 -1.80
N HIS A 171 4.25 -15.39 -0.73
CA HIS A 171 4.83 -16.07 0.43
C HIS A 171 3.79 -16.24 1.54
N SER A 172 3.05 -15.18 1.83
CA SER A 172 1.97 -15.21 2.82
C SER A 172 0.93 -14.14 2.54
N CYS A 173 -0.33 -14.39 2.93
CA CYS A 173 -1.37 -13.37 2.94
C CYS A 173 -2.22 -13.53 4.20
N VAL A 174 -2.47 -12.43 4.89
CA VAL A 174 -3.33 -12.38 6.08
C VAL A 174 -4.47 -11.42 5.79
N ILE A 175 -5.70 -11.91 5.95
CA ILE A 175 -6.93 -11.16 5.69
C ILE A 175 -7.72 -11.09 6.99
N LEU A 176 -8.08 -9.88 7.40
CA LEU A 176 -8.97 -9.59 8.51
C LEU A 176 -10.24 -8.93 7.97
N GLY A 177 -11.38 -9.55 8.22
CA GLY A 177 -12.69 -9.04 7.81
C GLY A 177 -13.66 -8.94 8.98
N GLY A 178 -14.59 -8.00 8.91
CA GLY A 178 -15.74 -7.88 9.80
C GLY A 178 -16.96 -7.48 8.98
N THR A 179 -18.08 -8.16 9.18
CA THR A 179 -19.31 -7.88 8.43
C THR A 179 -19.94 -6.56 8.84
N ARG A 180 -19.63 -6.09 10.06
CA ARG A 180 -20.06 -4.79 10.56
C ARG A 180 -19.14 -4.31 11.67
N ILE A 181 -18.87 -3.01 11.69
CA ILE A 181 -18.15 -2.32 12.76
C ILE A 181 -19.13 -1.45 13.54
N ASP A 182 -19.38 -1.80 14.79
CA ASP A 182 -20.24 -1.05 15.70
C ASP A 182 -19.41 -0.12 16.57
N ARG A 183 -19.61 1.19 16.41
CA ARG A 183 -19.11 2.18 17.37
C ARG A 183 -20.09 2.27 18.52
N LYS A 184 -20.00 1.34 19.47
CA LYS A 184 -20.82 1.40 20.68
C LYS A 184 -20.17 2.38 21.67
N PRO A 185 -20.86 3.40 22.19
CA PRO A 185 -20.37 4.12 23.36
C PRO A 185 -20.38 3.15 24.55
N ALA A 186 -19.40 3.28 25.43
CA ALA A 186 -19.20 2.44 26.61
C ALA A 186 -20.32 2.64 27.67
N SER A 187 -21.55 2.24 27.34
CA SER A 187 -22.69 2.15 28.26
C SER A 187 -23.88 1.48 27.58
N SER A 188 -23.94 0.15 27.60
CA SER A 188 -25.21 -0.56 27.74
C SER A 188 -24.89 -2.00 28.10
N ASP A 189 -25.34 -2.41 29.27
CA ASP A 189 -25.35 -3.78 29.73
C ASP A 189 -25.89 -4.70 28.63
N GLN A 190 -25.03 -5.58 28.13
CA GLN A 190 -25.44 -6.75 27.37
C GLN A 190 -24.91 -7.96 28.10
N GLU A 191 -25.85 -8.69 28.68
CA GLU A 191 -25.74 -10.06 29.21
C GLU A 191 -24.68 -10.89 28.47
N PRO A 192 -23.70 -11.47 29.19
CA PRO A 192 -22.76 -12.40 28.60
C PRO A 192 -23.45 -13.75 28.45
N SER A 193 -24.19 -13.95 27.37
CA SER A 193 -24.76 -15.27 27.10
C SER A 193 -24.64 -15.61 25.61
N LEU A 194 -23.65 -16.44 25.31
CA LEU A 194 -23.83 -17.76 24.69
C LEU A 194 -22.49 -18.47 24.89
N GLU A 195 -22.52 -19.63 25.55
CA GLU A 195 -21.36 -20.50 25.65
C GLU A 195 -20.82 -20.73 24.24
N ASP A 196 -19.64 -20.17 23.96
CA ASP A 196 -18.96 -20.36 22.69
C ASP A 196 -18.47 -21.81 22.64
N ASN A 197 -19.32 -22.70 22.13
CA ASN A 197 -18.98 -24.09 21.81
C ASN A 197 -17.86 -24.21 20.76
N GLY A 198 -17.25 -23.09 20.35
CA GLY A 198 -16.11 -23.04 19.43
C GLY A 198 -16.47 -23.52 18.02
N SER A 199 -17.76 -23.73 17.74
CA SER A 199 -18.31 -24.05 16.43
C SER A 199 -18.79 -22.78 15.73
N MET A 200 -18.74 -22.77 14.41
CA MET A 200 -19.26 -21.68 13.61
C MET A 200 -20.80 -21.62 13.79
N PRO A 201 -21.37 -20.46 14.15
CA PRO A 201 -22.81 -20.30 14.22
C PRO A 201 -23.43 -20.46 12.83
N GLU A 202 -24.70 -20.84 12.78
CA GLU A 202 -25.42 -21.06 11.53
C GLU A 202 -25.41 -19.83 10.60
N SER A 203 -25.40 -18.62 11.18
CA SER A 203 -25.24 -17.34 10.47
C SER A 203 -23.96 -17.21 9.66
N PHE A 204 -22.94 -18.03 9.93
CA PHE A 204 -21.75 -18.13 9.09
C PHE A 204 -22.08 -18.73 7.72
N TYR A 205 -22.93 -19.76 7.69
CA TYR A 205 -23.26 -20.53 6.47
C TYR A 205 -24.49 -19.98 5.75
N THR A 206 -25.44 -19.41 6.50
CA THR A 206 -26.67 -18.83 5.95
C THR A 206 -26.47 -17.38 5.49
N ASN A 207 -27.47 -16.84 4.79
CA ASN A 207 -27.53 -15.42 4.40
C ASN A 207 -26.30 -14.91 3.62
N GLY A 208 -25.61 -15.79 2.90
CA GLY A 208 -24.43 -15.42 2.10
C GLY A 208 -23.16 -15.14 2.93
N GLY A 209 -23.14 -15.43 4.23
CA GLY A 209 -21.99 -15.17 5.11
C GLY A 209 -20.70 -15.83 4.65
N LEU A 210 -20.75 -17.11 4.25
CA LEU A 210 -19.61 -17.84 3.71
C LEU A 210 -19.22 -17.31 2.32
N LYS A 211 -20.22 -17.05 1.46
CA LYS A 211 -20.00 -16.49 0.11
C LYS A 211 -19.23 -15.16 0.18
N LEU A 212 -19.61 -14.28 1.10
CA LEU A 212 -18.94 -12.99 1.31
C LEU A 212 -17.46 -13.16 1.67
N ARG A 213 -17.11 -14.12 2.54
CA ARG A 213 -15.73 -14.39 2.95
C ARG A 213 -14.89 -14.99 1.82
N VAL A 214 -15.52 -15.85 1.00
CA VAL A 214 -14.89 -16.37 -0.22
C VAL A 214 -14.59 -15.21 -1.17
N VAL A 215 -15.55 -14.31 -1.40
CA VAL A 215 -15.34 -13.09 -2.21
C VAL A 215 -14.22 -12.23 -1.64
N TRP A 216 -14.23 -11.92 -0.34
CA TRP A 216 -13.15 -11.16 0.31
C TRP A 216 -11.78 -11.80 0.10
N THR A 217 -11.70 -13.12 0.24
CA THR A 217 -10.44 -13.86 0.06
C THR A 217 -9.94 -13.74 -1.37
N ILE A 218 -10.78 -14.08 -2.35
CA ILE A 218 -10.42 -14.07 -3.77
C ILE A 218 -10.08 -12.64 -4.23
N SER A 219 -10.92 -11.67 -3.88
CA SER A 219 -10.68 -10.26 -4.21
C SER A 219 -9.38 -9.74 -3.62
N SER A 220 -9.07 -10.05 -2.36
CA SER A 220 -7.80 -9.64 -1.73
C SER A 220 -6.58 -10.27 -2.40
N LEU A 221 -6.66 -11.55 -2.80
CA LEU A 221 -5.57 -12.24 -3.50
C LEU A 221 -5.36 -11.69 -4.92
N ILE A 222 -6.43 -11.39 -5.66
CA ILE A 222 -6.35 -10.72 -6.96
C ILE A 222 -5.73 -9.33 -6.80
N ALA A 223 -6.20 -8.58 -5.81
CA ALA A 223 -5.69 -7.26 -5.48
C ALA A 223 -4.18 -7.28 -5.19
N ALA A 224 -3.73 -8.25 -4.40
CA ALA A 224 -2.33 -8.42 -4.06
C ALA A 224 -1.48 -8.88 -5.26
N SER A 225 -1.97 -9.82 -6.07
CA SER A 225 -1.23 -10.35 -7.23
C SER A 225 -1.12 -9.35 -8.39
N THR A 226 -2.12 -8.50 -8.59
CA THR A 226 -2.04 -7.38 -9.54
C THR A 226 -0.99 -6.37 -9.06
N ARG A 227 -1.02 -5.95 -7.79
CA ARG A 227 0.01 -5.05 -7.21
C ARG A 227 1.41 -5.63 -7.36
N HIS A 228 1.59 -6.92 -7.09
CA HIS A 228 2.87 -7.58 -7.27
C HIS A 228 3.39 -7.52 -8.72
N HIS A 229 2.52 -7.81 -9.69
CA HIS A 229 2.87 -7.72 -11.11
C HIS A 229 3.34 -6.30 -11.51
N LEU A 230 2.70 -5.28 -10.97
CA LEU A 230 2.98 -3.86 -11.28
C LEU A 230 4.35 -3.39 -10.76
N LEU A 231 4.89 -4.05 -9.74
CA LEU A 231 6.19 -3.70 -9.16
C LEU A 231 7.37 -4.21 -9.98
N ARG A 232 7.15 -5.12 -10.93
CA ARG A 232 8.20 -5.74 -11.75
C ARG A 232 9.17 -4.73 -12.39
N PRO A 233 8.72 -3.71 -13.16
CA PRO A 233 9.64 -2.74 -13.75
C PRO A 233 10.39 -1.92 -12.69
N ILE A 234 9.72 -1.55 -11.60
CA ILE A 234 10.32 -0.75 -10.52
C ILE A 234 11.45 -1.54 -9.84
N ILE A 235 11.22 -2.80 -9.49
CA ILE A 235 12.23 -3.64 -8.84
C ILE A 235 13.42 -3.89 -9.77
N LYS A 236 13.18 -4.01 -11.08
CA LYS A 236 14.22 -4.18 -12.09
C LYS A 236 15.11 -2.93 -12.21
N ASP A 237 14.51 -1.75 -12.20
CA ASP A 237 15.23 -0.48 -12.38
C ASP A 237 15.94 0.00 -11.10
N HIS A 238 15.56 -0.55 -9.93
CA HIS A 238 16.15 -0.19 -8.63
C HIS A 238 16.77 -1.41 -7.90
N PRO A 239 18.00 -1.83 -8.28
CA PRO A 239 18.68 -2.98 -7.67
C PRO A 239 19.11 -2.74 -6.22
N THR A 240 19.17 -1.48 -5.78
CA THR A 240 19.55 -1.06 -4.42
C THR A 240 18.41 -1.21 -3.39
N LEU A 241 17.18 -1.50 -3.84
CA LEU A 241 16.03 -1.68 -2.95
C LEU A 241 16.26 -2.81 -1.94
N ARG A 242 15.97 -2.51 -0.69
CA ARG A 242 16.01 -3.38 0.50
C ARG A 242 14.62 -3.59 1.09
N SER A 243 13.73 -2.61 0.95
CA SER A 243 12.35 -2.70 1.40
C SER A 243 11.42 -2.01 0.41
N LEU A 244 10.29 -2.67 0.12
CA LEU A 244 9.23 -2.12 -0.71
C LEU A 244 7.90 -2.35 0.00
N VAL A 245 7.13 -1.27 0.15
CA VAL A 245 5.75 -1.30 0.65
C VAL A 245 4.85 -0.63 -0.38
N LEU A 246 3.77 -1.31 -0.76
CA LEU A 246 2.71 -0.73 -1.55
C LEU A 246 1.41 -0.87 -0.77
N THR A 247 0.79 0.25 -0.41
CA THR A 247 -0.38 0.30 0.47
C THR A 247 -1.48 1.19 -0.10
N ASP A 248 -2.72 0.93 0.29
CA ASP A 248 -3.86 1.82 -0.03
C ASP A 248 -3.94 2.96 1.00
N ALA A 249 -4.43 4.13 0.57
CA ALA A 249 -4.55 5.32 1.42
C ALA A 249 -5.49 5.15 2.62
N ASP A 250 -6.48 4.24 2.51
CA ASP A 250 -7.38 3.85 3.61
C ASP A 250 -6.82 2.69 4.46
N GLY A 251 -5.64 2.18 4.09
CA GLY A 251 -5.01 1.02 4.71
C GLY A 251 -5.82 -0.27 4.55
N GLN A 252 -6.66 -0.40 3.51
CA GLN A 252 -7.36 -1.64 3.19
C GLN A 252 -6.35 -2.74 2.84
N GLY A 253 -5.48 -2.48 1.85
CA GLY A 253 -4.53 -3.44 1.34
C GLY A 253 -3.08 -3.01 1.52
N THR A 254 -2.21 -3.95 1.90
CA THR A 254 -0.76 -3.71 1.97
C THR A 254 0.02 -4.89 1.41
N LEU A 255 0.85 -4.63 0.39
CA LEU A 255 1.86 -5.55 -0.12
C LEU A 255 3.24 -5.15 0.41
N VAL A 256 4.00 -6.12 0.94
CA VAL A 256 5.36 -5.90 1.45
C VAL A 256 6.35 -6.86 0.79
N MET A 257 7.54 -6.35 0.47
CA MET A 257 8.70 -7.14 0.08
C MET A 257 9.93 -6.68 0.87
N GLY A 258 10.59 -7.61 1.57
CA GLY A 258 11.85 -7.38 2.27
C GLY A 258 13.08 -7.73 1.41
N VAL A 259 14.26 -7.73 2.03
CA VAL A 259 15.53 -7.95 1.33
C VAL A 259 15.57 -9.33 0.65
N GLU A 260 15.19 -10.38 1.37
CA GLU A 260 15.20 -11.75 0.85
C GLU A 260 14.18 -11.92 -0.27
N GLN A 261 12.97 -11.35 -0.10
CA GLN A 261 11.92 -11.38 -1.12
C GLN A 261 12.33 -10.66 -2.41
N LEU A 262 12.94 -9.47 -2.28
CA LEU A 262 13.42 -8.70 -3.43
C LEU A 262 14.58 -9.42 -4.12
N LYS A 263 15.45 -10.08 -3.36
CA LYS A 263 16.52 -10.93 -3.91
C LYS A 263 15.94 -12.11 -4.69
N GLU A 264 15.01 -12.85 -4.10
CA GLU A 264 14.31 -13.96 -4.76
C GLU A 264 13.63 -13.51 -6.06
N PHE A 265 12.89 -12.41 -6.02
CA PHE A 265 12.20 -11.86 -7.20
C PHE A 265 13.15 -11.49 -8.34
N ARG A 266 14.37 -11.01 -8.01
CA ARG A 266 15.40 -10.67 -9.01
C ARG A 266 16.07 -11.92 -9.61
N GLU A 267 16.32 -12.94 -8.80
CA GLU A 267 16.97 -14.19 -9.24
C GLU A 267 16.03 -15.09 -10.04
N LYS A 268 14.75 -15.15 -9.64
CA LYS A 268 13.70 -15.95 -10.27
C LYS A 268 12.54 -15.04 -10.66
N PRO A 269 12.68 -14.21 -11.70
CA PRO A 269 11.58 -13.35 -12.13
C PRO A 269 10.37 -14.20 -12.53
N LEU A 270 9.18 -13.66 -12.26
CA LEU A 270 7.86 -14.24 -12.50
C LEU A 270 7.80 -15.26 -13.65
N SER A 271 7.43 -16.50 -13.33
CA SER A 271 6.90 -17.44 -14.34
C SER A 271 5.65 -16.83 -14.95
N ALA A 272 5.58 -16.77 -16.28
CA ALA A 272 4.50 -16.10 -16.99
C ALA A 272 3.14 -16.69 -16.62
N SER A 273 2.27 -15.89 -16.00
CA SER A 273 0.86 -16.25 -15.79
C SER A 273 0.14 -16.23 -17.14
N ALA A 274 -0.80 -17.15 -17.37
CA ALA A 274 -1.61 -17.16 -18.60
C ALA A 274 -2.43 -15.86 -18.81
N SER A 275 -2.63 -15.07 -17.75
CA SER A 275 -3.16 -13.71 -17.80
C SER A 275 -2.03 -12.67 -17.79
N SER A 276 -1.98 -11.79 -18.78
CA SER A 276 -0.88 -10.83 -18.99
C SER A 276 -0.68 -9.79 -17.87
N ASN A 277 -1.64 -9.66 -16.93
CA ASN A 277 -1.73 -8.52 -16.01
C ASN A 277 -1.69 -8.92 -14.51
N ARG A 278 -1.38 -10.18 -14.18
CA ARG A 278 -1.40 -10.72 -12.81
C ARG A 278 -0.22 -11.66 -12.57
N THR A 279 0.25 -11.76 -11.33
CA THR A 279 1.10 -12.88 -10.89
C THR A 279 0.23 -14.08 -10.56
N GLN A 280 0.66 -15.29 -10.93
CA GLN A 280 -0.02 -16.52 -10.56
C GLN A 280 0.02 -16.69 -9.03
N VAL A 281 -1.13 -16.99 -8.43
CA VAL A 281 -1.21 -17.35 -7.02
C VAL A 281 -1.02 -18.86 -6.92
N PRO A 282 -0.02 -19.37 -6.17
CA PRO A 282 0.21 -20.80 -6.05
C PRO A 282 -0.92 -21.49 -5.27
N ALA A 283 -1.02 -22.81 -5.43
CA ALA A 283 -1.83 -23.62 -4.54
C ALA A 283 -1.42 -23.35 -3.08
N SER A 284 -2.39 -23.17 -2.21
CA SER A 284 -2.18 -22.62 -0.87
C SER A 284 -3.06 -23.28 0.17
N ASN A 285 -2.48 -23.43 1.35
CA ASN A 285 -3.17 -23.79 2.57
C ASN A 285 -3.72 -22.54 3.25
N MET A 286 -4.98 -22.61 3.66
CA MET A 286 -5.68 -21.52 4.32
C MET A 286 -6.10 -21.94 5.73
N LYS A 287 -5.83 -21.08 6.70
CA LYS A 287 -6.26 -21.20 8.09
C LYS A 287 -7.30 -20.13 8.37
N LEU A 288 -8.56 -20.53 8.44
CA LEU A 288 -9.69 -19.68 8.74
C LEU A 288 -10.02 -19.73 10.23
N ARG A 289 -10.22 -18.57 10.84
CA ARG A 289 -10.68 -18.41 12.23
C ARG A 289 -11.81 -17.41 12.27
N TYR A 290 -12.76 -17.65 13.17
CA TYR A 290 -13.98 -16.88 13.23
C TYR A 290 -14.38 -16.58 14.66
N ALA A 291 -14.94 -15.39 14.87
CA ALA A 291 -15.72 -15.04 16.05
C ALA A 291 -17.00 -14.29 15.63
N PRO A 292 -18.17 -14.64 16.18
CA PRO A 292 -19.43 -13.94 15.87
C PRO A 292 -19.37 -12.45 16.22
N TYR A 293 -18.72 -12.14 17.35
CA TYR A 293 -18.50 -10.78 17.83
C TYR A 293 -17.11 -10.69 18.47
N LEU A 294 -16.43 -9.57 18.26
CA LEU A 294 -15.14 -9.29 18.85
C LEU A 294 -15.05 -7.82 19.27
N GLU A 295 -14.82 -7.59 20.56
CA GLU A 295 -14.58 -6.25 21.08
C GLU A 295 -13.12 -5.83 20.85
N LEU A 296 -12.92 -4.63 20.31
CA LEU A 296 -11.62 -4.05 20.05
C LEU A 296 -11.22 -3.08 21.17
N PRO A 297 -9.91 -2.89 21.44
CA PRO A 297 -9.44 -2.05 22.55
C PRO A 297 -9.90 -0.58 22.52
N ASN A 298 -10.39 -0.11 21.38
CA ASN A 298 -10.90 1.25 21.19
C ASN A 298 -12.42 1.37 21.47
N GLY A 299 -13.03 0.39 22.14
CA GLY A 299 -14.48 0.37 22.43
C GLY A 299 -15.35 0.08 21.21
N THR A 300 -14.75 -0.37 20.10
CA THR A 300 -15.48 -0.71 18.87
C THR A 300 -15.77 -2.21 18.84
N GLY A 301 -16.99 -2.59 18.49
CA GLY A 301 -17.37 -3.98 18.24
C GLY A 301 -17.17 -4.36 16.78
N MET A 302 -16.63 -5.54 16.53
CA MET A 302 -16.52 -6.13 15.20
C MET A 302 -17.39 -7.37 15.12
N GLN A 303 -18.48 -7.28 14.36
CA GLN A 303 -19.36 -8.40 14.07
C GLN A 303 -18.79 -9.25 12.93
N GLY A 304 -19.04 -10.56 12.97
CA GLY A 304 -18.62 -11.47 11.92
C GLY A 304 -17.10 -11.51 11.71
N ALA A 305 -16.34 -11.28 12.78
CA ALA A 305 -14.89 -11.20 12.78
C ALA A 305 -14.25 -12.46 12.17
N THR A 306 -13.57 -12.28 11.04
CA THR A 306 -12.98 -13.35 10.23
C THR A 306 -11.50 -13.10 10.02
N LEU A 307 -10.67 -14.08 10.35
CA LEU A 307 -9.23 -14.06 10.07
C LEU A 307 -8.89 -15.21 9.15
N VAL A 308 -8.26 -14.91 8.01
CA VAL A 308 -7.75 -15.89 7.06
C VAL A 308 -6.25 -15.72 6.96
N ALA A 309 -5.49 -16.78 7.26
CA ALA A 309 -4.05 -16.82 7.02
C ALA A 309 -3.77 -17.81 5.89
N ILE A 310 -3.14 -17.34 4.82
CA ILE A 310 -2.89 -18.05 3.58
C ILE A 310 -1.38 -18.22 3.44
N ARG A 311 -0.93 -19.45 3.16
CA ARG A 311 0.45 -19.76 2.79
C ARG A 311 0.46 -20.78 1.65
N PRO A 312 1.38 -20.66 0.69
CA PRO A 312 1.55 -21.66 -0.36
C PRO A 312 1.78 -23.06 0.23
N SER A 313 1.23 -24.08 -0.44
CA SER A 313 1.59 -25.48 -0.19
C SER A 313 2.93 -25.76 -0.85
N CYS A 314 3.99 -25.98 -0.08
CA CYS A 314 5.28 -26.38 -0.65
C CYS A 314 5.18 -27.80 -1.22
N GLU A 315 5.10 -27.93 -2.54
CA GLU A 315 5.43 -29.19 -3.23
C GLU A 315 6.96 -29.30 -3.29
N GLY A 316 7.55 -30.24 -2.53
CA GLY A 316 8.91 -30.70 -2.79
C GLY A 316 10.05 -30.26 -1.85
N SER A 317 9.79 -29.86 -0.60
CA SER A 317 10.84 -29.86 0.43
C SER A 317 10.40 -30.60 1.68
N SER A 318 11.09 -31.72 1.90
CA SER A 318 11.11 -32.50 3.13
C SER A 318 10.98 -31.63 4.38
N GLY A 319 9.88 -31.79 5.10
CA GLY A 319 9.84 -31.61 6.56
C GLY A 319 10.14 -30.21 7.11
N SER A 320 9.84 -29.11 6.41
CA SER A 320 9.76 -27.82 7.11
C SER A 320 8.44 -27.77 7.88
N HIS A 321 8.43 -28.39 9.07
CA HIS A 321 7.46 -28.07 10.11
C HIS A 321 7.66 -26.60 10.48
N THR A 322 7.05 -25.69 9.73
CA THR A 322 6.88 -24.30 10.19
C THR A 322 6.19 -24.39 11.53
N SER A 323 6.92 -24.06 12.58
CA SER A 323 6.42 -24.23 13.94
C SER A 323 5.11 -23.45 14.07
N ARG A 324 4.16 -23.97 14.85
CA ARG A 324 2.92 -23.24 15.16
C ARG A 324 3.23 -21.80 15.60
N LYS A 325 4.34 -21.64 16.34
CA LYS A 325 4.89 -20.37 16.82
C LYS A 325 5.29 -19.41 15.69
N GLU A 326 5.92 -19.89 14.63
CA GLU A 326 6.29 -19.09 13.46
C GLU A 326 5.08 -18.69 12.62
N THR A 327 4.08 -19.59 12.50
CA THR A 327 2.80 -19.27 11.86
C THR A 327 2.04 -18.20 12.64
N GLU A 328 2.04 -18.27 13.96
CA GLU A 328 1.38 -17.28 14.81
C GLU A 328 2.13 -15.93 14.82
N ALA A 329 3.46 -15.95 14.70
CA ALA A 329 4.29 -14.74 14.69
C ALA A 329 3.99 -13.82 13.50
N PHE A 330 3.97 -14.33 12.26
CA PHE A 330 3.70 -13.49 11.09
C PHE A 330 2.24 -12.99 11.06
N VAL A 331 1.30 -13.84 11.49
CA VAL A 331 -0.12 -13.46 11.59
C VAL A 331 -0.30 -12.33 12.60
N CYS A 332 0.30 -12.44 13.79
CA CYS A 332 0.21 -11.40 14.83
C CYS A 332 0.96 -10.11 14.48
N GLY A 333 1.92 -10.17 13.54
CA GLY A 333 2.64 -9.01 13.01
C GLY A 333 1.98 -8.37 11.78
N ALA A 334 0.86 -8.91 11.28
CA ALA A 334 0.29 -8.49 10.02
C ALA A 334 -0.42 -7.13 10.05
N PHE A 335 -0.90 -6.70 11.23
CA PHE A 335 -1.61 -5.44 11.39
C PHE A 335 -1.21 -4.75 12.69
N ASP A 336 -1.42 -3.44 12.72
CA ASP A 336 -1.14 -2.58 13.87
C ASP A 336 -2.42 -2.06 14.56
N GLY A 337 -2.24 -1.36 15.68
CA GLY A 337 -3.32 -0.73 16.43
C GLY A 337 -4.43 -1.69 16.89
N PRO A 338 -5.72 -1.33 16.76
CA PRO A 338 -6.83 -2.16 17.23
C PRO A 338 -6.93 -3.50 16.49
N TYR A 339 -6.50 -3.54 15.22
CA TYR A 339 -6.54 -4.76 14.40
C TYR A 339 -5.50 -5.81 14.85
N LYS A 340 -4.38 -5.38 15.44
CA LYS A 340 -3.42 -6.28 16.08
C LYS A 340 -4.05 -7.06 17.23
N ALA A 341 -4.84 -6.37 18.07
CA ALA A 341 -5.57 -7.01 19.16
C ALA A 341 -6.63 -7.97 18.61
N ALA A 342 -7.33 -7.58 17.54
CA ALA A 342 -8.31 -8.42 16.86
C ALA A 342 -7.69 -9.75 16.40
N VAL A 343 -6.54 -9.68 15.72
CA VAL A 343 -5.83 -10.87 15.26
C VAL A 343 -5.36 -11.74 16.42
N LYS A 344 -4.79 -11.15 17.48
CA LYS A 344 -4.37 -11.90 18.67
C LYS A 344 -5.52 -12.65 19.33
N ALA A 345 -6.72 -12.06 19.36
CA ALA A 345 -7.91 -12.72 19.88
C ALA A 345 -8.39 -13.84 18.95
N LEU A 346 -8.44 -13.60 17.64
CA LEU A 346 -8.87 -14.58 16.65
C LEU A 346 -7.91 -15.78 16.55
N VAL A 347 -6.60 -15.60 16.73
CA VAL A 347 -5.61 -16.69 16.71
C VAL A 347 -5.87 -17.75 17.80
N LYS A 348 -6.48 -17.36 18.92
CA LYS A 348 -6.84 -18.27 20.02
C LYS A 348 -8.07 -19.12 19.73
N ARG A 349 -8.85 -18.78 18.68
CA ARG A 349 -10.07 -19.49 18.31
C ARG A 349 -9.76 -20.77 17.53
N ARG A 350 -10.78 -21.62 17.39
CA ARG A 350 -10.72 -22.83 16.56
C ARG A 350 -10.27 -22.47 15.13
N THR A 351 -9.37 -23.29 14.60
CA THR A 351 -8.82 -23.12 13.25
C THR A 351 -9.47 -24.12 12.31
N TYR A 352 -9.98 -23.62 11.19
CA TYR A 352 -10.50 -24.40 10.07
C TYR A 352 -9.47 -24.40 8.95
N LEU A 353 -9.10 -25.58 8.47
CA LEU A 353 -8.16 -25.74 7.37
C LEU A 353 -8.94 -25.83 6.06
N LEU A 354 -8.53 -25.05 5.08
CA LEU A 354 -9.04 -25.10 3.72
C LEU A 354 -7.86 -25.17 2.75
N GLU A 355 -8.07 -25.80 1.61
CA GLU A 355 -7.12 -25.83 0.51
C GLU A 355 -7.66 -25.00 -0.64
N MET A 356 -6.77 -24.28 -1.31
CA MET A 356 -7.10 -23.46 -2.47
C MET A 356 -6.14 -23.82 -3.60
N ASN A 357 -6.70 -24.20 -4.74
CA ASN A 357 -5.92 -24.44 -5.95
C ASN A 357 -5.31 -23.12 -6.47
N GLY A 358 -4.16 -23.21 -7.13
CA GLY A 358 -3.53 -22.03 -7.73
C GLY A 358 -4.32 -21.49 -8.94
N PHE A 359 -4.23 -20.18 -9.19
CA PHE A 359 -4.99 -19.48 -10.25
C PHE A 359 -4.33 -18.18 -10.75
#